data_AF-G9ZG46-F1
#
_entry.id   AF-G9ZG46-F1
#
_cell.length_a   1.000
_cell.length_b   1.000
_cell.length_c   1.000
_cell.angle_alpha   90.00
_cell.angle_beta   90.00
_cell.angle_gamma   90.00
#
_symmetry.space_group_name_H-M   'P 1'
#
loop_
_entity.id
_entity.type
_entity.pdbx_description
1 polymer ?
#
loop_
_entity_poly.entity_id
_entity_poly.type
_entity_poly.pdbx_seq_one_letter_code
_entity_poly.pdbx_strand_id
1 'polypeptide(L)'
;MTQLLTPGPEENMESLLAKRDQAILEFLFSTGVRSIELRNIRFGDVSADLSECKIQTAKKGRQRIVFLGNAARSSLQAYLSLRQEAGTLYPSDWLFLSKHGSALCCSSVARRVKSLAVRRLGFIVTPHQFRHSFATEMLRASGCLRSVQVLLGHVKIRNTGIYCALELSDKNQAMQYFHPNGSKVDEQNHQNSLAAILDKEA
;
A
#
# COMPACT_ATOMS: atom_id res chain seq x y z
N MET A 1 5.12 12.29 5.55
CA MET A 1 3.98 11.36 5.33
C MET A 1 3.77 10.44 6.52
N THR A 2 4.82 9.89 7.12
CA THR A 2 4.76 9.02 8.30
C THR A 2 3.88 9.55 9.44
N GLN A 3 3.98 10.84 9.80
CA GLN A 3 3.14 11.44 10.84
C GLN A 3 1.64 11.38 10.55
N LEU A 4 1.23 11.29 9.27
CA LEU A 4 -0.17 11.12 8.88
C LEU A 4 -0.72 9.75 9.27
N LEU A 5 0.14 8.74 9.33
CA LEU A 5 -0.22 7.36 9.63
C LEU A 5 -0.49 7.18 11.13
N THR A 6 0.02 8.05 11.99
CA THR A 6 -0.26 7.96 13.42
C THR A 6 -1.57 8.68 13.74
N PRO A 7 -2.59 8.00 14.30
CA PRO A 7 -3.81 8.66 14.76
C PRO A 7 -3.52 9.69 15.85
N GLY A 8 -4.27 10.80 15.85
CA GLY A 8 -4.23 11.75 16.96
C GLY A 8 -4.88 11.18 18.22
N PRO A 9 -4.54 11.69 19.42
CA PRO A 9 -5.06 11.18 20.70
C PRO A 9 -6.58 11.34 20.86
N GLU A 10 -7.19 12.29 20.14
CA GLU A 10 -8.64 12.54 20.19
C GLU A 10 -9.47 11.67 19.23
N GLU A 11 -8.82 10.83 18.41
CA GLU A 11 -9.53 10.01 17.43
C GLU A 11 -10.08 8.73 18.07
N ASN A 12 -11.41 8.51 17.96
CA ASN A 12 -12.05 7.27 18.37
C ASN A 12 -11.72 6.11 17.40
N MET A 13 -10.58 5.48 17.64
CA MET A 13 -10.07 4.34 16.88
C MET A 13 -10.79 3.02 17.16
N GLU A 14 -11.81 3.01 18.02
CA GLU A 14 -12.69 1.85 18.24
C GLU A 14 -13.83 1.79 17.23
N SER A 15 -14.08 2.88 16.50
CA SER A 15 -15.12 2.89 15.47
C SER A 15 -14.67 2.19 14.17
N LEU A 16 -15.58 1.41 13.58
CA LEU A 16 -15.38 0.75 12.28
C LEU A 16 -14.87 1.73 11.20
N LEU A 17 -15.46 2.93 11.15
CA LEU A 17 -15.11 3.94 10.14
C LEU A 17 -13.71 4.52 10.37
N ALA A 18 -13.27 4.69 11.61
CA ALA A 18 -11.91 5.15 11.91
C ALA A 18 -10.88 4.07 11.57
N LYS A 19 -11.12 2.80 11.95
CA LYS A 19 -10.24 1.69 11.54
C LYS A 19 -10.18 1.54 10.02
N ARG A 20 -11.32 1.68 9.32
CA ARG A 20 -11.36 1.68 7.85
C ARG A 20 -10.47 2.78 7.29
N ASP A 21 -10.65 4.00 7.77
CA ASP A 21 -9.93 5.18 7.28
C ASP A 21 -8.42 5.06 7.53
N GLN A 22 -8.03 4.51 8.68
CA GLN A 22 -6.64 4.17 8.98
C GLN A 22 -6.09 3.09 8.05
N ALA A 23 -6.82 1.99 7.86
CA ALA A 23 -6.43 0.94 6.92
C ALA A 23 -6.27 1.47 5.49
N ILE A 24 -7.09 2.43 5.05
CA ILE A 24 -6.94 3.09 3.74
C ILE A 24 -5.61 3.87 3.66
N LEU A 25 -5.25 4.63 4.69
CA LEU A 25 -3.99 5.39 4.69
C LEU A 25 -2.77 4.47 4.61
N GLU A 26 -2.75 3.43 5.44
CA GLU A 26 -1.67 2.46 5.50
C GLU A 26 -1.56 1.64 4.21
N PHE A 27 -2.70 1.27 3.62
CA PHE A 27 -2.74 0.59 2.33
C PHE A 27 -2.16 1.48 1.22
N LEU A 28 -2.58 2.76 1.14
CA LEU A 28 -2.06 3.71 0.15
C LEU A 28 -0.55 3.92 0.31
N PHE A 29 -0.08 4.06 1.55
CA PHE A 29 1.33 4.25 1.86
C PHE A 29 2.14 3.01 1.48
N SER A 30 1.69 1.82 1.88
CA SER A 30 2.41 0.57 1.64
C SER A 30 2.44 0.12 0.18
N THR A 31 1.50 0.56 -0.67
CA THR A 31 1.33 -0.02 -2.01
C THR A 31 1.41 0.98 -3.17
N GLY A 32 1.23 2.28 -2.90
CA GLY A 32 1.18 3.31 -3.94
C GLY A 32 0.03 3.15 -4.96
N VAL A 33 -1.01 2.37 -4.65
CA VAL A 33 -2.17 2.18 -5.54
C VAL A 33 -2.93 3.47 -5.76
N ARG A 34 -3.62 3.58 -6.90
CA ARG A 34 -4.50 4.74 -7.17
C ARG A 34 -5.77 4.64 -6.34
N SER A 35 -6.39 5.78 -6.01
CA SER A 35 -7.70 5.83 -5.32
C SER A 35 -8.79 5.01 -6.01
N ILE A 36 -8.80 5.03 -7.36
CA ILE A 36 -9.77 4.28 -8.17
C ILE A 36 -9.50 2.78 -8.12
N GLU A 37 -8.25 2.37 -8.00
CA GLU A 37 -7.87 0.96 -7.84
C GLU A 37 -8.27 0.50 -6.43
N LEU A 38 -7.92 1.27 -5.40
CA LEU A 38 -8.21 0.96 -3.99
C LEU A 38 -9.71 0.74 -3.72
N ARG A 39 -10.57 1.63 -4.24
CA ARG A 39 -12.03 1.51 -4.03
C ARG A 39 -12.65 0.30 -4.73
N ASN A 40 -11.95 -0.27 -5.71
CA ASN A 40 -12.42 -1.40 -6.51
C ASN A 40 -11.86 -2.75 -6.02
N ILE A 41 -11.07 -2.76 -4.93
CA ILE A 41 -10.54 -4.00 -4.36
C ILE A 41 -11.69 -4.78 -3.71
N ARG A 42 -11.76 -6.07 -3.99
CA ARG A 42 -12.66 -7.01 -3.34
C ARG A 42 -11.96 -7.76 -2.21
N PHE A 43 -12.73 -8.29 -1.27
CA PHE A 43 -12.22 -9.11 -0.18
C PHE A 43 -11.43 -10.32 -0.71
N GLY A 44 -11.94 -10.99 -1.74
CA GLY A 44 -11.24 -12.12 -2.40
C GLY A 44 -10.01 -11.74 -3.23
N ASP A 45 -9.70 -10.45 -3.40
CA ASP A 45 -8.45 -10.02 -4.04
C ASP A 45 -7.26 -10.00 -3.06
N VAL A 46 -7.52 -10.09 -1.75
CA VAL A 46 -6.50 -10.06 -0.68
C VAL A 46 -6.16 -11.50 -0.25
N SER A 47 -4.88 -11.79 -0.03
CA SER A 47 -4.44 -13.10 0.49
C SER A 47 -4.93 -13.33 1.91
N ALA A 48 -5.03 -14.60 2.33
CA ALA A 48 -5.52 -14.98 3.66
C ALA A 48 -4.66 -14.41 4.81
N ASP A 49 -3.36 -14.26 4.59
CA ASP A 49 -2.42 -13.66 5.54
C ASP A 49 -2.31 -12.13 5.41
N LEU A 50 -3.11 -11.53 4.53
CA LEU A 50 -3.14 -10.10 4.21
C LEU A 50 -1.82 -9.54 3.64
N SER A 51 -0.85 -10.37 3.22
CA SER A 51 0.44 -9.90 2.72
C SER A 51 0.41 -9.45 1.26
N GLU A 52 -0.59 -9.89 0.49
CA GLU A 52 -0.70 -9.62 -0.94
C GLU A 52 -2.10 -9.16 -1.32
N CYS A 53 -2.18 -8.29 -2.33
CA CYS A 53 -3.44 -7.86 -2.93
C CYS A 53 -3.34 -7.83 -4.45
N LYS A 54 -4.32 -8.43 -5.12
CA LYS A 54 -4.49 -8.35 -6.57
C LYS A 54 -5.16 -7.03 -6.93
N ILE A 55 -4.50 -6.22 -7.75
CA ILE A 55 -5.01 -4.94 -8.23
C ILE A 55 -5.44 -5.07 -9.69
N GLN A 56 -6.73 -4.86 -9.92
CA GLN A 56 -7.28 -4.75 -11.27
C GLN A 56 -6.98 -3.36 -11.85
N THR A 57 -6.27 -3.31 -12.97
CA THR A 57 -6.02 -2.02 -13.65
C THR A 57 -7.20 -1.61 -14.52
N ALA A 58 -7.39 -0.29 -14.69
CA ALA A 58 -8.48 0.27 -15.51
C ALA A 58 -8.42 -0.16 -17.00
N LYS A 59 -7.28 -0.70 -17.46
CA LYS A 59 -7.13 -1.21 -18.82
C LYS A 59 -7.44 -2.71 -18.79
N LYS A 60 -8.62 -3.07 -19.31
CA LYS A 60 -9.19 -4.44 -19.34
C LYS A 60 -8.09 -5.52 -19.50
N GLY A 61 -7.95 -6.36 -18.47
CA GLY A 61 -7.18 -7.61 -18.53
C GLY A 61 -5.80 -7.62 -17.87
N ARG A 62 -5.23 -6.48 -17.43
CA ARG A 62 -3.95 -6.50 -16.70
C ARG A 62 -4.17 -6.43 -15.19
N GLN A 63 -3.83 -7.51 -14.50
CA GLN A 63 -3.73 -7.57 -13.05
C GLN A 63 -2.28 -7.40 -12.63
N ARG A 64 -2.06 -6.83 -11.44
CA ARG A 64 -0.75 -6.85 -10.78
C ARG A 64 -0.94 -7.19 -9.31
N ILE A 65 0.05 -7.82 -8.71
CA ILE A 65 0.08 -8.06 -7.27
C ILE A 65 0.82 -6.88 -6.63
N VAL A 66 0.27 -6.38 -5.53
CA VAL A 66 0.97 -5.46 -4.61
C VAL A 66 1.11 -6.16 -3.27
N PHE A 67 2.18 -5.84 -2.56
CA PHE A 67 2.48 -6.41 -1.26
C PHE A 67 2.12 -5.41 -0.17
N LEU A 68 1.76 -5.90 1.00
CA LEU A 68 1.38 -5.11 2.17
C LEU A 68 2.42 -5.30 3.27
N GLY A 69 3.01 -4.18 3.72
CA GLY A 69 3.91 -4.17 4.87
C GLY A 69 3.17 -4.44 6.18
N ASN A 70 3.91 -4.75 7.24
CA ASN A 70 3.35 -5.20 8.52
C ASN A 70 2.31 -4.23 9.12
N ALA A 71 2.55 -2.91 9.07
CA ALA A 71 1.58 -1.95 9.61
C ALA A 71 0.28 -1.86 8.78
N ALA A 72 0.37 -2.01 7.46
CA ALA A 72 -0.79 -2.10 6.59
C ALA A 72 -1.58 -3.38 6.86
N ARG A 73 -0.90 -4.51 7.06
CA ARG A 73 -1.51 -5.77 7.48
C ARG A 73 -2.21 -5.64 8.82
N SER A 74 -1.55 -5.11 9.84
CA SER A 74 -2.12 -4.91 11.17
C SER A 74 -3.34 -3.99 11.15
N SER A 75 -3.27 -2.88 10.41
CA SER A 75 -4.39 -1.94 10.28
C SER A 75 -5.56 -2.53 9.50
N LEU A 76 -5.27 -3.30 8.44
CA LEU A 76 -6.29 -3.99 7.67
C LEU A 76 -6.96 -5.09 8.51
N GLN A 77 -6.20 -5.87 9.27
CA GLN A 77 -6.72 -6.87 10.19
C GLN A 77 -7.65 -6.24 11.22
N ALA A 78 -7.22 -5.15 11.87
CA ALA A 78 -8.04 -4.45 12.86
C ALA A 78 -9.36 -3.94 12.26
N TYR A 79 -9.35 -3.46 11.02
CA TYR A 79 -10.58 -3.08 10.31
C TYR A 79 -11.47 -4.30 10.00
N LEU A 80 -10.89 -5.39 9.50
CA LEU A 80 -11.63 -6.59 9.12
C LEU A 80 -12.26 -7.30 10.33
N SER A 81 -11.58 -7.32 11.48
CA SER A 81 -12.12 -7.87 12.72
C SER A 81 -13.40 -7.12 13.15
N LEU A 82 -13.35 -5.78 13.24
CA LEU A 82 -14.55 -4.99 13.56
C LEU A 82 -15.64 -5.10 12.50
N ARG A 83 -15.26 -5.26 11.22
CA ARG A 83 -16.22 -5.47 10.13
C ARG A 83 -16.95 -6.80 10.29
N GLN A 84 -16.24 -7.85 10.70
CA GLN A 84 -16.82 -9.17 10.96
C GLN A 84 -17.75 -9.12 12.19
N GLU A 85 -17.35 -8.43 13.25
CA GLU A 85 -18.18 -8.22 14.46
C GLU A 85 -19.44 -7.41 14.18
N ALA A 86 -19.35 -6.39 13.30
CA ALA A 86 -20.50 -5.65 12.80
C ALA A 86 -21.47 -6.54 11.96
N GLY A 87 -21.07 -7.78 11.65
CA GLY A 87 -21.94 -8.84 11.15
C GLY A 87 -22.41 -8.69 9.69
N THR A 88 -23.36 -9.55 9.33
CA THR A 88 -24.05 -9.69 8.03
C THR A 88 -24.85 -8.46 7.57
N LEU A 89 -24.77 -7.33 8.27
CA LEU A 89 -25.48 -6.08 7.94
C LEU A 89 -25.06 -5.50 6.58
N TYR A 90 -23.90 -5.90 6.05
CA TYR A 90 -23.39 -5.43 4.76
C TYR A 90 -22.79 -6.58 3.92
N PRO A 91 -23.63 -7.42 3.28
CA PRO A 91 -23.17 -8.45 2.37
C PRO A 91 -22.56 -7.78 1.13
N SER A 92 -21.24 -7.66 1.14
CA SER A 92 -20.52 -6.87 0.16
C SER A 92 -19.15 -7.48 -0.07
N ASP A 93 -18.84 -7.75 -1.33
CA ASP A 93 -17.53 -8.27 -1.71
C ASP A 93 -16.45 -7.18 -1.69
N TRP A 94 -16.81 -5.90 -1.48
CA TRP A 94 -15.83 -4.82 -1.45
C TRP A 94 -14.95 -4.91 -0.21
N LEU A 95 -13.65 -4.66 -0.38
CA LEU A 95 -12.71 -4.65 0.75
C LEU A 95 -13.05 -3.49 1.69
N PHE A 96 -13.12 -2.27 1.16
CA PHE A 96 -13.44 -1.06 1.92
C PHE A 96 -14.88 -0.62 1.69
N LEU A 97 -15.64 -0.54 2.78
CA LEU A 97 -17.06 -0.20 2.75
C LEU A 97 -17.31 1.30 2.97
N SER A 98 -18.35 1.82 2.33
CA SER A 98 -18.94 3.12 2.66
C SER A 98 -19.63 3.08 4.03
N LYS A 99 -20.08 4.24 4.53
CA LYS A 99 -20.88 4.30 5.77
C LYS A 99 -22.20 3.51 5.70
N HIS A 100 -22.65 3.17 4.49
CA HIS A 100 -23.87 2.42 4.21
C HIS A 100 -23.56 1.00 3.70
N GLY A 101 -22.30 0.53 3.81
CA GLY A 101 -21.90 -0.82 3.38
C GLY A 101 -21.71 -1.05 1.89
N SER A 102 -21.97 -0.05 1.06
CA SER A 102 -21.72 -0.11 -0.38
C SER A 102 -20.27 0.19 -0.73
N ALA A 103 -19.89 0.07 -2.01
CA ALA A 103 -18.60 0.54 -2.49
C ALA A 103 -18.36 2.03 -2.13
N LEU A 104 -17.13 2.37 -1.78
CA LEU A 104 -16.72 3.78 -1.67
C LEU A 104 -16.96 4.50 -3.01
N CYS A 105 -17.42 5.76 -3.02
CA CYS A 105 -17.53 6.53 -4.26
C CYS A 105 -16.15 7.03 -4.76
N CYS A 106 -16.07 7.47 -6.02
CA CYS A 106 -14.80 7.90 -6.66
C CYS A 106 -14.02 8.94 -5.84
N SER A 107 -14.73 9.89 -5.23
CA SER A 107 -14.13 10.97 -4.43
C SER A 107 -13.95 10.63 -2.95
N SER A 108 -14.49 9.50 -2.47
CA SER A 108 -14.48 9.17 -1.05
C SER A 108 -13.07 9.00 -0.51
N VAL A 109 -12.22 8.21 -1.18
CA VAL A 109 -10.83 7.99 -0.75
C VAL A 109 -10.08 9.32 -0.64
N ALA A 110 -10.11 10.15 -1.69
CA ALA A 110 -9.44 11.45 -1.69
C ALA A 110 -9.96 12.38 -0.59
N ARG A 111 -11.29 12.40 -0.36
CA ARG A 111 -11.91 13.21 0.71
C ARG A 111 -11.50 12.73 2.10
N ARG A 112 -11.43 11.42 2.33
CA ARG A 112 -11.01 10.85 3.62
C ARG A 112 -9.54 11.16 3.90
N VAL A 113 -8.66 10.95 2.92
CA VAL A 113 -7.24 11.30 3.01
C VAL A 113 -7.06 12.79 3.32
N LYS A 114 -7.73 13.67 2.57
CA LYS A 114 -7.68 15.11 2.82
C LYS A 114 -8.17 15.48 4.22
N SER A 115 -9.29 14.90 4.67
CA SER A 115 -9.87 15.17 5.98
C SER A 115 -8.94 14.75 7.12
N LEU A 116 -8.32 13.57 7.02
CA LEU A 116 -7.38 13.08 8.03
C LEU A 116 -6.09 13.90 8.02
N ALA A 117 -5.61 14.29 6.84
CA ALA A 117 -4.42 15.11 6.71
C ALA A 117 -4.57 16.48 7.36
N VAL A 118 -5.68 17.17 7.09
CA VAL A 118 -5.95 18.46 7.73
C VAL A 118 -6.06 18.30 9.25
N ARG A 119 -6.70 17.23 9.74
CA ARG A 119 -6.84 16.96 11.17
C ARG A 119 -5.51 16.66 11.87
N ARG A 120 -4.69 15.76 11.28
CA ARG A 120 -3.48 15.23 11.92
C ARG A 120 -2.23 16.07 11.67
N LEU A 121 -2.20 16.82 10.57
CA LEU A 121 -1.01 17.57 10.13
C LEU A 121 -1.26 19.07 9.95
N GLY A 122 -2.52 19.53 9.89
CA GLY A 122 -2.84 20.93 9.62
C GLY A 122 -2.77 21.35 8.15
N PHE A 123 -2.46 20.44 7.22
CA PHE A 123 -2.39 20.73 5.78
C PHE A 123 -2.96 19.61 4.91
N ILE A 124 -3.18 19.92 3.63
CA ILE A 124 -3.80 19.00 2.68
C ILE A 124 -2.78 17.98 2.17
N VAL A 125 -3.16 16.70 2.24
CA VAL A 125 -2.51 15.61 1.54
C VAL A 125 -3.50 14.93 0.59
N THR A 126 -3.01 14.48 -0.55
CA THR A 126 -3.77 13.81 -1.59
C THR A 126 -3.23 12.39 -1.83
N PRO A 127 -4.06 11.45 -2.34
CA PRO A 127 -3.59 10.10 -2.69
C PRO A 127 -2.43 10.07 -3.70
N HIS A 128 -2.31 11.08 -4.57
CA HIS A 128 -1.18 11.19 -5.49
C HIS A 128 0.15 11.41 -4.76
N GLN A 129 0.15 12.12 -3.63
CA GLN A 129 1.35 12.31 -2.81
C GLN A 129 1.79 11.01 -2.13
N PHE A 130 0.85 10.17 -1.67
CA PHE A 130 1.17 8.81 -1.16
C PHE A 130 1.89 7.98 -2.22
N ARG A 131 1.34 7.95 -3.43
CA ARG A 131 1.95 7.23 -4.55
C ARG A 131 3.34 7.78 -4.91
N HIS A 132 3.52 9.09 -4.84
CA HIS A 132 4.82 9.70 -5.10
C HIS A 132 5.85 9.32 -4.02
N SER A 133 5.48 9.44 -2.74
CA SER A 133 6.33 9.02 -1.62
C SER A 133 6.73 7.54 -1.74
N PHE A 134 5.77 6.66 -2.00
CA PHE A 134 6.04 5.24 -2.26
C PHE A 134 7.03 5.04 -3.41
N ALA A 135 6.82 5.72 -4.55
CA ALA A 135 7.70 5.59 -5.71
C ALA A 135 9.14 6.05 -5.40
N THR A 136 9.28 7.18 -4.69
CA THR A 136 10.57 7.73 -4.30
C THR A 136 11.29 6.83 -3.31
N GLU A 137 10.59 6.29 -2.32
CA GLU A 137 11.18 5.39 -1.31
C GLU A 137 11.59 4.05 -1.93
N MET A 138 10.72 3.46 -2.77
CA MET A 138 11.06 2.25 -3.52
C MET A 138 12.26 2.45 -4.44
N LEU A 139 12.34 3.59 -5.12
CA LEU A 139 13.49 3.90 -5.97
C LEU A 139 14.78 4.01 -5.14
N ARG A 140 14.72 4.65 -3.96
CA ARG A 140 15.88 4.81 -3.08
C ARG A 140 16.44 3.49 -2.60
N ALA A 141 15.59 2.53 -2.24
CA ALA A 141 16.08 1.25 -1.72
C ALA A 141 16.38 0.22 -2.82
N SER A 142 15.62 0.20 -3.92
CA SER A 142 15.87 -0.77 -5.00
C SER A 142 16.92 -0.30 -6.00
N GLY A 143 17.20 1.00 -6.07
CA GLY A 143 18.01 1.61 -7.13
C GLY A 143 17.43 1.44 -8.55
N CYS A 144 16.24 0.82 -8.69
CA CYS A 144 15.75 0.33 -9.97
C CYS A 144 14.41 0.98 -10.35
N LEU A 145 14.46 1.94 -11.28
CA LEU A 145 13.27 2.61 -11.80
C LEU A 145 12.30 1.65 -12.48
N ARG A 146 12.81 0.59 -13.13
CA ARG A 146 12.00 -0.41 -13.81
C ARG A 146 11.08 -1.16 -12.85
N SER A 147 11.58 -1.55 -11.68
CA SER A 147 10.82 -2.24 -10.64
C SER A 147 9.72 -1.37 -10.06
N VAL A 148 10.03 -0.09 -9.81
CA VAL A 148 9.04 0.91 -9.38
C VAL A 148 7.93 1.07 -10.43
N GLN A 149 8.28 1.11 -11.72
CA GLN A 149 7.30 1.25 -12.81
C GLN A 149 6.37 0.04 -12.97
N VAL A 150 6.89 -1.18 -12.78
CA VAL A 150 6.11 -2.43 -12.82
C VAL A 150 5.12 -2.45 -11.64
N LEU A 151 5.58 -2.16 -10.43
CA LEU A 151 4.74 -2.11 -9.22
C LEU A 151 3.63 -1.04 -9.31
N LEU A 152 3.92 0.08 -9.95
CA LEU A 152 2.95 1.17 -10.16
C LEU A 152 2.03 0.95 -11.39
N GLY A 153 2.30 -0.05 -12.23
CA GLY A 153 1.44 -0.43 -13.36
C GLY A 153 1.42 0.58 -14.51
N HIS A 154 2.56 1.14 -14.90
CA HIS A 154 2.66 2.06 -16.06
C HIS A 154 2.80 1.27 -17.38
N VAL A 155 1.90 1.51 -18.34
CA VAL A 155 1.67 0.66 -19.54
C VAL A 155 2.39 1.12 -20.82
N LYS A 156 3.02 2.31 -20.87
CA LYS A 156 3.77 2.78 -22.06
C LYS A 156 5.08 3.46 -21.68
N ILE A 157 6.15 3.12 -22.40
CA ILE A 157 7.48 3.75 -22.35
C ILE A 157 7.60 4.67 -23.57
N ARG A 158 8.04 5.91 -23.38
CA ARG A 158 8.74 6.65 -24.42
C ARG A 158 10.09 7.07 -23.85
N ASN A 159 11.12 6.47 -24.44
CA ASN A 159 12.56 6.68 -24.31
C ASN A 159 13.30 5.99 -23.14
N THR A 160 14.37 5.34 -23.60
CA THR A 160 15.47 4.59 -22.99
C THR A 160 16.01 5.12 -21.66
N GLY A 161 16.30 4.20 -20.73
CA GLY A 161 17.22 4.46 -19.64
C GLY A 161 17.01 3.60 -18.39
N ILE A 162 17.92 2.64 -18.21
CA ILE A 162 18.39 2.08 -16.93
C ILE A 162 17.75 0.74 -16.47
N TYR A 163 18.62 -0.28 -16.56
CA TYR A 163 18.77 -1.64 -15.99
C TYR A 163 18.04 -1.91 -14.64
N CYS A 164 17.74 -3.13 -14.17
CA CYS A 164 18.24 -4.48 -14.44
C CYS A 164 17.19 -5.52 -13.97
N ALA A 165 17.47 -6.81 -14.17
CA ALA A 165 16.64 -7.96 -13.77
C ALA A 165 16.51 -8.09 -12.25
N LEU A 166 15.30 -8.41 -11.76
CA LEU A 166 15.05 -8.73 -10.36
C LEU A 166 14.34 -10.09 -10.32
N GLU A 167 14.95 -11.07 -9.66
CA GLU A 167 14.30 -12.33 -9.32
C GLU A 167 13.26 -12.11 -8.21
N LEU A 168 12.28 -13.02 -8.12
CA LEU A 168 11.10 -12.88 -7.26
C LEU A 168 11.42 -12.80 -5.76
N SER A 169 12.57 -13.32 -5.31
CA SER A 169 13.03 -13.29 -3.91
C SER A 169 13.24 -11.88 -3.36
N ASP A 170 13.73 -10.96 -4.19
CA ASP A 170 14.09 -9.60 -3.77
C ASP A 170 12.87 -8.71 -3.51
N LYS A 171 11.70 -9.07 -4.06
CA LYS A 171 10.46 -8.29 -3.91
C LYS A 171 9.89 -8.36 -2.49
N ASN A 172 9.98 -9.52 -1.84
CA ASN A 172 9.50 -9.69 -0.47
C ASN A 172 10.44 -9.05 0.55
N GLN A 173 11.75 -9.16 0.33
CA GLN A 173 12.75 -8.52 1.19
C GLN A 173 12.61 -7.01 1.13
N ALA A 174 12.58 -6.44 -0.09
CA ALA A 174 12.39 -5.01 -0.26
C ALA A 174 11.16 -4.54 0.56
N MET A 175 9.98 -5.14 0.37
CA MET A 175 8.73 -4.77 1.06
C MET A 175 8.78 -4.75 2.60
N GLN A 176 9.59 -5.60 3.25
CA GLN A 176 9.76 -5.57 4.71
C GLN A 176 10.52 -4.34 5.22
N TYR A 177 11.35 -3.71 4.39
CA TYR A 177 12.14 -2.52 4.74
C TYR A 177 11.35 -1.20 4.67
N PHE A 178 10.14 -1.16 4.07
CA PHE A 178 9.51 0.09 3.61
C PHE A 178 8.39 0.66 4.48
N HIS A 179 8.15 0.12 5.67
CA HIS A 179 7.22 0.76 6.59
C HIS A 179 8.00 1.44 7.73
N PRO A 180 7.75 2.73 8.06
CA PRO A 180 8.38 3.38 9.20
C PRO A 180 8.11 2.68 10.54
N ASN A 181 7.08 1.83 10.58
CA ASN A 181 6.73 0.96 11.71
C ASN A 181 6.95 -0.55 11.42
N GLY A 182 7.72 -0.88 10.37
CA GLY A 182 8.13 -2.24 10.04
C GLY A 182 9.29 -2.67 10.93
N SER A 183 9.28 -3.92 11.38
CA SER A 183 10.38 -4.53 12.15
C SER A 183 11.70 -4.40 11.39
N LYS A 184 12.66 -3.65 11.95
CA LYS A 184 14.03 -3.55 11.42
C LYS A 184 14.64 -4.95 11.40
N VAL A 185 15.04 -5.44 10.23
CA VAL A 185 15.86 -6.66 10.10
C VAL A 185 17.28 -6.24 9.79
N ASP A 186 18.24 -6.83 10.51
CA ASP A 186 19.66 -6.44 10.62
C ASP A 186 20.34 -6.08 9.29
N GLU A 187 20.98 -4.91 9.28
CA GLU A 187 21.73 -4.33 8.15
C GLU A 187 22.94 -5.18 7.70
N GLN A 188 23.41 -6.11 8.53
CA GLN A 188 24.60 -6.93 8.27
C GLN A 188 24.44 -7.90 7.08
N ASN A 189 23.21 -8.34 6.75
CA ASN A 189 22.98 -9.30 5.65
C ASN A 189 22.94 -8.65 4.25
N HIS A 190 22.82 -7.33 4.16
CA HIS A 190 22.67 -6.63 2.88
C HIS A 190 24.01 -6.45 2.13
N GLN A 191 25.11 -6.22 2.85
CA GLN A 191 26.44 -6.06 2.22
C GLN A 191 27.00 -7.37 1.66
N ASN A 192 26.75 -8.51 2.32
CA ASN A 192 27.25 -9.81 1.87
C ASN A 192 26.54 -10.31 0.60
N SER A 193 25.31 -9.87 0.36
CA SER A 193 24.51 -10.26 -0.81
C SER A 193 24.96 -9.54 -2.08
N LEU A 194 25.36 -8.27 -1.98
CA LEU A 194 25.83 -7.45 -3.10
C LEU A 194 27.25 -7.83 -3.57
N ALA A 195 28.14 -8.21 -2.66
CA ALA A 195 29.48 -8.66 -3.00
C ALA A 195 29.47 -9.99 -3.78
N ALA A 196 28.61 -10.94 -3.38
CA ALA A 196 28.51 -12.25 -4.02
C ALA A 196 27.97 -12.23 -5.46
N ILE A 197 27.30 -11.14 -5.87
CA ILE A 197 26.77 -10.95 -7.23
C ILE A 197 27.83 -10.31 -8.14
N LEU A 198 28.71 -9.47 -7.59
CA LEU A 198 29.78 -8.81 -8.36
C LEU A 198 30.98 -9.74 -8.62
N ASP A 199 31.22 -10.73 -7.75
CA ASP A 199 32.35 -11.67 -7.92
C ASP A 199 32.06 -12.84 -8.89
N LYS A 200 30.83 -12.98 -9.40
CA LYS A 200 30.46 -14.04 -10.36
C LYS A 200 30.58 -13.63 -11.84
N GLU A 201 30.97 -12.39 -12.12
CA GLU A 201 31.22 -11.89 -13.48
C GLU A 201 32.68 -11.43 -13.70
N ALA A 202 33.63 -12.03 -12.97
CA ALA A 202 35.07 -11.90 -13.24
C ALA A 202 35.65 -13.21 -13.81
#